data_AF-A0A948I448-F1
#
_entry.id   AF-A0A948I448-F1
#
_cell.length_a   1.000
_cell.length_b   1.000
_cell.length_c   1.000
_cell.angle_alpha   90.00
_cell.angle_beta   90.00
_cell.angle_gamma   90.00
#
_symmetry.space_group_name_H-M   'P 1'
#
loop_
_entity.id
_entity.type
_entity.pdbx_description
1 polymer ?
#
loop_
_entity_poly.entity_id
_entity_poly.type
_entity_poly.pdbx_seq_one_letter_code
_entity_poly.pdbx_strand_id
1 'polypeptide(L)'
;MSITGRTKLYGIIADPIGHVRAPMLFNALFAERGVDAVMVPFHVKPEKLKAWADGLRATENFGGIVITVPHKLEIAKLCDELGTAGRLIGAINALRRDPDGRLVGDMFDGKGFVAGMRHQGFEVTGKRVLLLGAGGAARAIAFELAAEGCEKLTIQNRTPAKAEEL
;
A
#
# COMPACT_ATOMS: atom_id res chain seq x y z
N MET A 1 -8.04 -12.12 22.19
CA MET A 1 -8.74 -10.87 21.85
C MET A 1 -10.19 -11.20 21.61
N SER A 2 -11.12 -10.52 22.28
CA SER A 2 -12.56 -10.72 22.07
C SER A 2 -13.06 -9.64 21.12
N ILE A 3 -13.67 -10.04 20.01
CA ILE A 3 -14.28 -9.10 19.05
C ILE A 3 -15.67 -8.72 19.58
N THR A 4 -15.96 -7.43 19.63
CA THR A 4 -17.24 -6.89 20.11
C THR A 4 -17.86 -5.98 19.05
N GLY A 5 -19.08 -5.47 19.30
CA GLY A 5 -19.71 -4.47 18.43
C GLY A 5 -18.97 -3.12 18.35
N ARG A 6 -17.93 -2.90 19.17
CA ARG A 6 -17.11 -1.68 19.15
C ARG A 6 -15.82 -1.82 18.35
N THR A 7 -15.44 -3.06 18.01
CA THR A 7 -14.16 -3.36 17.36
C THR A 7 -14.09 -2.71 15.97
N LYS A 8 -13.00 -1.99 15.71
CA LYS A 8 -12.71 -1.42 14.38
C LYS A 8 -12.21 -2.48 13.41
N LEU A 9 -12.65 -2.36 12.16
CA LEU A 9 -12.22 -3.26 11.08
C LEU A 9 -11.08 -2.62 10.28
N TYR A 10 -9.98 -3.33 10.16
CA TYR A 10 -8.94 -3.09 9.18
C TYR A 10 -8.85 -4.27 8.23
N GLY A 11 -8.17 -4.11 7.10
CA GLY A 11 -7.90 -5.28 6.27
C GLY A 11 -6.66 -5.21 5.43
N ILE A 12 -6.50 -6.27 4.65
CA ILE A 12 -5.57 -6.35 3.54
C ILE A 12 -6.29 -6.90 2.31
N ILE A 13 -6.16 -6.23 1.16
CA ILE A 13 -6.77 -6.67 -0.09
C ILE A 13 -5.72 -7.20 -1.07
N ALA A 14 -6.00 -8.33 -1.70
CA ALA A 14 -5.17 -8.93 -2.75
C ALA A 14 -5.95 -9.93 -3.62
N ASP A 15 -5.35 -10.27 -4.75
CA ASP A 15 -5.72 -11.43 -5.57
C ASP A 15 -4.44 -12.04 -6.17
N PRO A 16 -4.05 -13.28 -5.80
CA PRO A 16 -4.64 -14.15 -4.77
C PRO A 16 -4.30 -13.69 -3.33
N ILE A 17 -5.19 -13.91 -2.36
CA ILE A 17 -5.00 -13.44 -0.98
C ILE A 17 -4.11 -14.34 -0.10
N GLY A 18 -3.99 -15.64 -0.41
CA GLY A 18 -3.50 -16.64 0.54
C GLY A 18 -2.05 -16.47 1.04
N HIS A 19 -1.25 -15.62 0.41
CA HIS A 19 0.14 -15.38 0.77
C HIS A 19 0.35 -14.21 1.74
N VAL A 20 -0.70 -13.45 2.07
CA VAL A 20 -0.55 -12.23 2.87
C VAL A 20 -0.31 -12.55 4.35
N ARG A 21 0.64 -11.84 4.97
CA ARG A 21 1.02 -12.02 6.38
C ARG A 21 0.58 -10.88 7.29
N ALA A 22 0.10 -9.77 6.72
CA ALA A 22 -0.30 -8.58 7.48
C ALA A 22 -1.31 -8.90 8.61
N PRO A 23 -2.34 -9.74 8.42
CA PRO A 23 -3.27 -10.06 9.50
C PRO A 23 -2.60 -10.70 10.72
N MET A 24 -1.60 -11.57 10.51
CA MET A 24 -0.86 -12.20 11.61
C MET A 24 -0.08 -11.15 12.42
N LEU A 25 0.59 -10.23 11.74
CA LEU A 25 1.38 -9.17 12.36
C LEU A 25 0.50 -8.15 13.07
N PHE A 26 -0.48 -7.58 12.39
CA PHE A 26 -1.28 -6.49 12.92
C PHE A 26 -2.21 -6.94 14.05
N ASN A 27 -2.82 -8.13 13.96
CA ASN A 27 -3.67 -8.61 15.06
C ASN A 27 -2.86 -8.91 16.33
N ALA A 28 -1.63 -9.42 16.20
CA ALA A 28 -0.73 -9.57 17.34
C ALA A 28 -0.40 -8.21 17.97
N LEU A 29 -0.06 -7.22 17.14
CA LEU A 29 0.23 -5.86 17.60
C LEU A 29 -0.99 -5.17 18.24
N PHE A 30 -2.19 -5.37 17.69
CA PHE A 30 -3.42 -4.82 18.28
C PHE A 30 -3.69 -5.43 19.66
N ALA A 31 -3.53 -6.74 19.80
CA ALA A 31 -3.68 -7.42 21.08
C ALA A 31 -2.63 -6.96 22.11
N GLU A 32 -1.36 -6.87 21.71
CA GLU A 32 -0.26 -6.41 22.57
C GLU A 32 -0.48 -4.98 23.07
N ARG A 33 -1.00 -4.10 22.21
CA ARG A 33 -1.19 -2.67 22.50
C ARG A 33 -2.58 -2.32 23.06
N GLY A 34 -3.44 -3.32 23.29
CA GLY A 34 -4.81 -3.09 23.77
C GLY A 34 -5.68 -2.26 22.80
N VAL A 35 -5.39 -2.31 21.50
CA VAL A 35 -6.18 -1.62 20.47
C VAL A 35 -7.38 -2.50 20.11
N ASP A 36 -8.60 -1.99 20.26
CA ASP A 36 -9.85 -2.70 19.89
C ASP A 36 -10.07 -2.70 18.37
N ALA A 37 -9.25 -3.46 17.65
CA ALA A 37 -9.27 -3.57 16.21
C ALA A 37 -8.91 -4.98 15.71
N VAL A 38 -9.44 -5.37 14.56
CA VAL A 38 -9.05 -6.59 13.86
C VAL A 38 -8.67 -6.28 12.42
N MET A 39 -7.59 -6.87 11.92
CA MET A 39 -7.22 -6.89 10.51
C MET A 39 -7.64 -8.22 9.88
N VAL A 40 -8.43 -8.17 8.81
CA VAL A 40 -8.88 -9.35 8.06
C VAL A 40 -8.43 -9.32 6.60
N PRO A 41 -8.15 -10.49 5.99
CA PRO A 41 -7.86 -10.58 4.57
C PRO A 41 -9.14 -10.47 3.71
N PHE A 42 -9.08 -9.68 2.64
CA PHE A 42 -10.11 -9.55 1.62
C PHE A 42 -9.59 -10.07 0.29
N HIS A 43 -10.16 -11.17 -0.21
CA HIS A 43 -9.87 -11.69 -1.54
C HIS A 43 -10.84 -11.06 -2.53
N VAL A 44 -10.37 -10.11 -3.34
CA VAL A 44 -11.22 -9.34 -4.25
C VAL A 44 -10.61 -9.39 -5.64
N LYS A 45 -11.37 -9.86 -6.63
CA LYS A 45 -10.90 -9.84 -8.01
C LYS A 45 -10.89 -8.41 -8.57
N PRO A 46 -10.00 -8.06 -9.52
CA PRO A 46 -9.91 -6.71 -10.09
C PRO A 46 -11.26 -6.15 -10.57
N GLU A 47 -12.11 -6.98 -11.17
CA GLU A 47 -13.40 -6.55 -11.75
C GLU A 47 -14.44 -6.19 -10.68
N LYS A 48 -14.21 -6.57 -9.42
CA LYS A 48 -15.08 -6.28 -8.28
C LYS A 48 -14.55 -5.14 -7.40
N LEU A 49 -13.37 -4.60 -7.71
CA LEU A 49 -12.68 -3.62 -6.88
C LEU A 49 -13.53 -2.37 -6.60
N LYS A 50 -14.20 -1.83 -7.62
CA LYS A 50 -15.07 -0.65 -7.46
C LYS A 50 -16.23 -0.92 -6.49
N ALA A 51 -17.00 -1.98 -6.75
CA ALA A 51 -18.15 -2.32 -5.90
C ALA A 51 -17.72 -2.60 -4.45
N TRP A 52 -16.57 -3.24 -4.27
CA TRP A 52 -16.00 -3.47 -2.95
C TRP A 52 -15.57 -2.17 -2.25
N ALA A 53 -14.90 -1.25 -2.97
CA ALA A 53 -14.52 0.06 -2.43
C ALA A 53 -15.75 0.90 -2.03
N ASP A 54 -16.84 0.84 -2.81
CA ASP A 54 -18.11 1.50 -2.46
C ASP A 54 -18.73 0.90 -1.18
N GLY A 55 -18.59 -0.41 -0.98
CA GLY A 55 -18.97 -1.05 0.29
C GLY A 55 -18.15 -0.55 1.49
N LEU A 56 -16.85 -0.30 1.30
CA LEU A 56 -16.01 0.29 2.35
C LEU A 56 -16.49 1.69 2.75
N ARG A 57 -16.90 2.52 1.79
CA ARG A 57 -17.49 3.85 2.07
C ARG A 57 -18.69 3.74 2.99
N ALA A 58 -19.54 2.74 2.81
CA ALA A 58 -20.72 2.53 3.64
C ALA A 58 -20.44 1.89 5.01
N THR A 59 -19.22 1.37 5.25
CA THR A 59 -18.91 0.63 6.49
C THR A 59 -18.34 1.56 7.56
N GLU A 60 -19.19 2.04 8.48
CA GLU A 60 -18.83 3.09 9.44
C GLU A 60 -17.72 2.71 10.44
N ASN A 61 -17.59 1.42 10.82
CA ASN A 61 -16.54 0.96 11.72
C ASN A 61 -15.25 0.53 11.01
N PHE A 62 -15.13 0.78 9.70
CA PHE A 62 -13.92 0.48 8.93
C PHE A 62 -12.88 1.58 9.10
N GLY A 63 -11.69 1.21 9.58
CA GLY A 63 -10.57 2.13 9.82
C GLY A 63 -9.62 2.29 8.64
N GLY A 64 -9.44 1.24 7.82
CA GLY A 64 -8.55 1.30 6.67
C GLY A 64 -8.02 -0.06 6.22
N ILE A 65 -7.20 -0.04 5.18
CA ILE A 65 -6.73 -1.25 4.50
C ILE A 65 -5.34 -1.08 3.92
N VAL A 66 -4.56 -2.14 4.08
CA VAL A 66 -3.34 -2.38 3.32
C VAL A 66 -3.71 -2.92 1.95
N ILE A 67 -3.15 -2.35 0.90
CA ILE A 67 -3.43 -2.76 -0.47
C ILE A 67 -2.18 -3.42 -1.05
N THR A 68 -2.34 -4.60 -1.63
CA THR A 68 -1.29 -5.25 -2.39
C THR A 68 -1.75 -5.64 -3.80
N VAL A 69 -0.89 -6.37 -4.52
CA VAL A 69 -1.11 -6.78 -5.90
C VAL A 69 -2.46 -7.49 -6.06
N PRO A 70 -3.18 -7.26 -7.17
CA PRO A 70 -2.87 -6.34 -8.27
C PRO A 70 -3.46 -4.92 -8.11
N HIS A 71 -4.03 -4.57 -6.96
CA HIS A 71 -4.98 -3.46 -6.85
C HIS A 71 -4.38 -2.06 -6.71
N LYS A 72 -3.09 -1.93 -6.41
CA LYS A 72 -2.45 -0.65 -6.00
C LYS A 72 -2.72 0.53 -6.94
N LEU A 73 -2.76 0.30 -8.25
CA LEU A 73 -2.98 1.35 -9.25
C LEU A 73 -4.46 1.69 -9.37
N GLU A 74 -5.32 0.69 -9.53
CA GLU A 74 -6.75 0.91 -9.78
C GLU A 74 -7.46 1.49 -8.55
N ILE A 75 -7.10 1.09 -7.34
CA ILE A 75 -7.71 1.65 -6.13
C ILE A 75 -7.34 3.13 -5.93
N ALA A 76 -6.20 3.59 -6.43
CA ALA A 76 -5.80 5.00 -6.32
C ALA A 76 -6.77 5.90 -7.12
N LYS A 77 -7.26 5.42 -8.27
CA LYS A 77 -8.28 6.11 -9.09
C LYS A 77 -9.65 6.16 -8.42
N LEU A 78 -9.88 5.28 -7.44
CA LEU A 78 -11.12 5.18 -6.68
C LEU A 78 -11.06 5.95 -5.36
N CYS A 79 -9.94 6.58 -5.01
CA CYS A 79 -9.84 7.39 -3.79
C CYS A 79 -10.41 8.79 -4.02
N ASP A 80 -11.01 9.35 -2.97
CA ASP A 80 -11.52 10.72 -2.96
C ASP A 80 -10.37 11.72 -2.77
N GLU A 81 -9.33 11.31 -2.05
CA GLU A 81 -8.10 12.10 -1.85
C GLU A 81 -6.87 11.19 -1.88
N LEU A 82 -5.78 11.71 -2.43
CA LEU A 82 -4.49 11.06 -2.44
C LEU A 82 -3.44 11.94 -1.76
N GLY A 83 -2.63 11.32 -0.89
CA GLY A 83 -1.42 11.93 -0.37
C GLY A 83 -0.42 12.26 -1.48
N THR A 84 0.61 13.04 -1.15
CA THR A 84 1.59 13.52 -2.14
C THR A 84 2.28 12.36 -2.87
N ALA A 85 2.69 11.32 -2.16
CA ALA A 85 3.33 10.17 -2.79
C ALA A 85 2.34 9.41 -3.68
N GLY A 86 1.12 9.15 -3.19
CA GLY A 86 0.05 8.52 -3.97
C GLY A 86 -0.27 9.26 -5.27
N ARG A 87 -0.30 10.60 -5.25
CA ARG A 87 -0.52 11.43 -6.45
C ARG A 87 0.62 11.32 -7.46
N LEU A 88 1.87 11.42 -6.99
CA LEU A 88 3.04 11.37 -7.86
C LEU A 88 3.27 9.99 -8.48
N ILE A 89 3.01 8.93 -7.70
CA ILE A 89 3.25 7.54 -8.10
C ILE A 89 2.06 6.97 -8.91
N GLY A 90 0.85 7.51 -8.72
CA GLY A 90 -0.38 6.98 -9.33
C GLY A 90 -0.80 5.62 -8.76
N ALA A 91 -0.33 5.27 -7.57
CA ALA A 91 -0.66 4.03 -6.88
C ALA A 91 -0.65 4.26 -5.37
N ILE A 92 -1.37 3.42 -4.62
CA ILE A 92 -1.38 3.44 -3.15
C ILE A 92 -1.21 2.03 -2.57
N ASN A 93 -0.64 1.93 -1.38
CA ASN A 93 -0.54 0.68 -0.60
C ASN A 93 -1.25 0.77 0.75
N ALA A 94 -1.75 1.94 1.13
CA ALA A 94 -2.54 2.15 2.32
C ALA A 94 -3.71 3.09 2.01
N LEU A 95 -4.87 2.76 2.55
CA LEU A 95 -6.08 3.54 2.43
C LEU A 95 -6.73 3.62 3.81
N ARG A 96 -7.17 4.82 4.20
CA ARG A 96 -8.08 4.99 5.34
C ARG A 96 -9.45 5.42 4.84
N ARG A 97 -10.47 5.09 5.62
CA ARG A 97 -11.80 5.68 5.48
C ARG A 97 -11.95 6.77 6.53
N ASP A 98 -12.23 7.99 6.11
CA ASP A 98 -12.53 9.09 7.02
C ASP A 98 -13.96 8.95 7.58
N PRO A 99 -14.32 9.64 8.68
CA PRO A 99 -15.64 9.50 9.30
C PRO A 99 -16.82 9.77 8.35
N ASP A 100 -16.64 10.70 7.41
CA ASP A 100 -17.61 11.07 6.37
C ASP A 100 -17.72 10.05 5.23
N GLY A 101 -16.94 8.97 5.27
CA GLY A 101 -16.92 7.92 4.26
C GLY A 101 -15.96 8.14 3.10
N ARG A 102 -15.23 9.27 3.05
CA ARG A 102 -14.19 9.49 2.03
C ARG A 102 -13.06 8.48 2.18
N LEU A 103 -12.56 8.00 1.05
CA LEU A 103 -11.40 7.12 0.99
C LEU A 103 -10.16 7.93 0.69
N VAL A 104 -9.22 7.95 1.64
CA VAL A 104 -7.95 8.68 1.52
C VAL A 104 -6.80 7.69 1.41
N GLY A 105 -6.10 7.74 0.29
CA GLY A 105 -5.02 6.80 -0.05
C GLY A 105 -3.64 7.45 -0.04
N ASP A 106 -2.61 6.69 0.31
CA ASP A 106 -1.23 7.10 0.08
C ASP A 106 -0.30 5.89 -0.13
N MET A 107 0.94 6.19 -0.52
CA MET A 107 1.97 5.22 -0.81
C MET A 107 3.14 5.30 0.18
N PHE A 108 3.43 4.18 0.82
CA PHE A 108 4.49 4.06 1.83
C PHE A 108 5.58 3.03 1.47
N ASP A 109 5.42 2.28 0.37
CA ASP A 109 6.39 1.24 -0.02
C ASP A 109 7.79 1.82 -0.23
N GLY A 110 7.91 2.98 -0.90
CA GLY A 110 9.19 3.62 -1.19
C GLY A 110 9.93 4.01 0.09
N LYS A 111 9.27 4.80 0.95
CA LYS A 111 9.78 5.18 2.28
C LYS A 111 10.15 3.96 3.13
N GLY A 112 9.28 2.95 3.16
CA GLY A 112 9.51 1.72 3.90
C GLY A 112 10.75 0.95 3.39
N PHE A 113 10.94 0.91 2.07
CA PHE A 113 12.09 0.26 1.45
C PHE A 113 13.40 0.98 1.80
N VAL A 114 13.45 2.31 1.63
CA VAL A 114 14.64 3.11 1.98
C VAL A 114 14.93 3.03 3.48
N ALA A 115 13.92 3.16 4.34
CA ALA A 115 14.10 3.03 5.78
C ALA A 115 14.65 1.63 6.15
N GLY A 116 14.17 0.58 5.49
CA GLY A 116 14.70 -0.78 5.65
C GLY A 116 16.17 -0.88 5.24
N MET A 117 16.56 -0.29 4.11
CA MET A 117 17.96 -0.24 3.66
C MET A 117 18.86 0.47 4.66
N ARG A 118 18.43 1.63 5.17
CA ARG A 118 19.16 2.39 6.20
C ARG A 118 19.33 1.62 7.48
N HIS A 119 18.28 0.89 7.91
CA HIS A 119 18.36 0.03 9.09
C HIS A 119 19.40 -1.09 8.94
N GLN A 120 19.69 -1.51 7.71
CA GLN A 120 20.76 -2.45 7.39
C GLN A 120 22.12 -1.76 7.16
N GLY A 121 22.24 -0.47 7.46
CA GLY A 121 23.48 0.31 7.30
C GLY A 121 23.79 0.71 5.86
N PHE A 122 22.80 0.69 4.96
CA PHE A 122 22.99 1.08 3.57
C PHE A 122 22.31 2.41 3.23
N GLU A 123 23.10 3.36 2.73
CA GLU A 123 22.62 4.63 2.20
C GLU A 123 22.65 4.65 0.67
N VAL A 124 21.56 5.13 0.05
CA VAL A 124 21.42 5.19 -1.42
C VAL A 124 22.07 6.44 -2.04
N THR A 125 22.35 7.47 -1.25
CA THR A 125 22.87 8.74 -1.76
C THR A 125 24.18 8.54 -2.51
N GLY A 126 24.25 9.06 -3.74
CA GLY A 126 25.40 8.91 -4.63
C GLY A 126 25.64 7.48 -5.13
N LYS A 127 24.66 6.57 -5.02
CA LYS A 127 24.76 5.19 -5.53
C LYS A 127 24.08 5.04 -6.88
N ARG A 128 24.56 4.07 -7.66
CA ARG A 128 23.91 3.62 -8.88
C ARG A 128 23.05 2.39 -8.60
N VAL A 129 21.77 2.44 -8.96
CA VAL A 129 20.78 1.41 -8.63
C VAL A 129 20.18 0.82 -9.91
N LEU A 130 20.08 -0.52 -9.95
CA LEU A 130 19.28 -1.25 -10.93
C LEU A 130 18.00 -1.72 -10.24
N LEU A 131 16.85 -1.22 -10.71
CA LEU A 131 15.52 -1.64 -10.25
C LEU A 131 14.89 -2.59 -11.27
N LEU A 132 14.48 -3.77 -10.80
CA LEU A 132 13.81 -4.78 -11.62
C LEU A 132 12.31 -4.74 -11.36
N GLY A 133 11.54 -4.29 -12.34
CA GLY A 133 10.08 -4.18 -12.31
C GLY A 133 9.58 -2.74 -12.47
N ALA A 134 8.32 -2.61 -12.89
CA ALA A 134 7.63 -1.34 -13.10
C ALA A 134 6.18 -1.33 -12.58
N GLY A 135 5.86 -2.23 -11.64
CA GLY A 135 4.55 -2.27 -10.96
C GLY A 135 4.46 -1.28 -9.79
N GLY A 136 3.31 -1.18 -9.11
CA GLY A 136 3.06 -0.15 -8.09
C GLY A 136 4.13 -0.02 -7.00
N ALA A 137 4.67 -1.14 -6.49
CA ALA A 137 5.77 -1.11 -5.53
C ALA A 137 7.09 -0.59 -6.14
N ALA A 138 7.42 -1.04 -7.35
CA ALA A 138 8.62 -0.57 -8.06
C ALA A 138 8.52 0.92 -8.37
N ARG A 139 7.33 1.43 -8.74
CA ARG A 139 7.12 2.87 -8.94
C ARG A 139 7.41 3.68 -7.68
N ALA A 140 6.91 3.19 -6.53
CA ALA A 140 7.16 3.84 -5.25
C ALA A 140 8.64 3.82 -4.83
N ILE A 141 9.31 2.69 -5.03
CA ILE A 141 10.73 2.54 -4.74
C ILE A 141 11.57 3.43 -5.67
N ALA A 142 11.30 3.44 -6.98
CA ALA A 142 11.98 4.30 -7.94
C ALA A 142 11.92 5.77 -7.52
N PHE A 143 10.71 6.25 -7.18
CA PHE A 143 10.49 7.62 -6.74
C PHE A 143 11.29 7.94 -5.48
N GLU A 144 11.24 7.08 -4.46
CA GLU A 144 11.95 7.33 -3.20
C GLU A 144 13.48 7.29 -3.38
N LEU A 145 14.01 6.33 -4.16
CA LEU A 145 15.46 6.25 -4.44
C LEU A 145 15.97 7.51 -5.15
N ALA A 146 15.18 8.05 -6.08
CA ALA A 146 15.51 9.31 -6.76
C ALA A 146 15.46 10.49 -5.78
N ALA A 147 14.42 10.57 -4.94
CA ALA A 147 14.27 11.62 -3.94
C ALA A 147 15.41 11.62 -2.90
N GLU A 148 15.94 10.44 -2.57
CA GLU A 148 17.03 10.23 -1.60
C GLU A 148 18.44 10.39 -2.22
N GLY A 149 18.49 10.82 -3.49
CA GLY A 149 19.72 11.26 -4.14
C GLY A 149 20.59 10.13 -4.69
N CYS A 150 19.99 9.04 -5.20
CA CYS A 150 20.76 8.08 -5.99
C CYS A 150 21.41 8.77 -7.21
N GLU A 151 22.65 8.41 -7.55
CA GLU A 151 23.39 9.00 -8.68
C GLU A 151 22.78 8.59 -10.03
N LYS A 152 22.36 7.33 -10.15
CA LYS A 152 21.78 6.79 -11.38
C LYS A 152 20.79 5.69 -11.04
N LEU A 153 19.55 5.85 -11.50
CA LEU A 153 18.54 4.80 -11.45
C LEU A 153 18.37 4.19 -12.84
N THR A 154 18.52 2.87 -12.95
CA THR A 154 18.22 2.10 -14.17
C THR A 154 17.03 1.20 -13.87
N ILE A 155 15.96 1.33 -14.65
CA ILE A 155 14.75 0.51 -14.49
C ILE A 155 14.72 -0.51 -15.63
N GLN A 156 14.56 -1.78 -15.28
CA GLN A 156 14.32 -2.84 -16.25
C GLN A 156 13.02 -3.56 -15.95
N ASN A 157 12.22 -3.78 -16.98
CA ASN A 157 10.97 -4.50 -16.85
C ASN A 157 10.74 -5.36 -18.10
N ARG A 158 10.12 -6.54 -17.94
CA ARG A 158 9.81 -7.44 -19.05
C ARG A 158 8.97 -6.77 -20.15
N THR A 159 8.13 -5.81 -19.77
CA THR A 159 7.36 -4.97 -20.69
C THR A 159 7.96 -3.55 -20.68
N PRO A 160 8.76 -3.17 -21.68
CA PRO A 160 9.50 -1.89 -21.68
C PRO A 160 8.62 -0.65 -21.49
N ALA A 161 7.47 -0.59 -22.17
CA ALA A 161 6.54 0.52 -22.07
C ALA A 161 6.14 0.88 -20.62
N LYS A 162 6.01 -0.12 -19.73
CA LYS A 162 5.68 0.14 -18.31
C LYS A 162 6.80 0.86 -17.55
N ALA A 163 8.05 0.66 -17.96
CA ALA A 163 9.21 1.34 -17.39
C ALA A 163 9.40 2.74 -17.99
N GLU A 164 9.00 2.95 -19.25
CA GLU A 164 9.04 4.27 -19.92
C GLU A 164 7.97 5.23 -19.39
N GLU A 165 6.83 4.72 -18.91
CA GLU A 165 5.77 5.50 -18.24
C GLU A 165 6.15 5.99 -16.82
N LEU A 166 7.31 5.59 -16.30
CA LEU A 166 7.74 5.79 -14.91
C LEU A 166 8.71 6.96 -14.80
#